data_AF-A0A7C5IEW0-F1
#
_entry.id   AF-A0A7C5IEW0-F1
#
_cell.length_a   1.000
_cell.length_b   1.000
_cell.length_c   1.000
_cell.angle_alpha   90.00
_cell.angle_beta   90.00
_cell.angle_gamma   90.00
#
_symmetry.space_group_name_H-M   'P 1'
#
loop_
_entity.id
_entity.type
_entity.pdbx_description
1 polymer ?
#
loop_
_entity_poly.entity_id
_entity_poly.type
_entity_poly.pdbx_seq_one_letter_code
_entity_poly.pdbx_strand_id
1 'polypeptide(L)'
;EVAVDETREFANQLVPYGDQIADDPKVKAMTSEYNEKLADLYAGPAETAQTSANVALRVTVCEPCHSSQVKAWRASDHANAYNTLVQKSKQYDPKCLACHTTRFGQPEGFSMKAQERELRNVQCESCHGYAKDHLSGGKPIPNIKPGKDLCLKCHTSDRCPDFEADLAKYMEKIKH
;
A
#
# COMPACT_ATOMS: atom_id res chain seq x y z
N GLU A 1 40.72 12.52 32.46
CA GLU A 1 39.29 12.88 32.36
C GLU A 1 39.21 14.30 31.84
N VAL A 2 38.42 14.55 30.79
CA VAL A 2 38.18 15.92 30.31
C VAL A 2 36.99 16.45 31.10
N ALA A 3 37.20 17.49 31.89
CA ALA A 3 36.14 18.14 32.65
C ALA A 3 35.06 18.64 31.69
N VAL A 4 33.82 18.23 31.94
CA VAL A 4 32.66 18.69 31.17
C VAL A 4 32.36 20.10 31.65
N ASP A 5 32.60 21.08 30.80
CA ASP A 5 32.25 22.48 31.01
C ASP A 5 30.71 22.59 31.12
N GLU A 6 30.20 22.84 32.34
CA GLU A 6 28.77 22.92 32.68
C GLU A 6 28.03 24.09 32.01
N THR A 7 28.70 24.88 31.17
CA THR A 7 28.13 26.06 30.50
C THR A 7 27.65 25.83 29.06
N ARG A 8 27.81 24.62 28.51
CA ARG A 8 27.39 24.32 27.13
C ARG A 8 25.98 23.73 27.09
N GLU A 9 25.00 24.56 26.71
CA GLU A 9 23.69 24.06 26.28
C GLU A 9 23.81 23.42 24.90
N PHE A 10 23.58 22.12 24.82
CA PHE A 10 23.53 21.40 23.55
C PHE A 10 22.16 21.60 22.91
N ALA A 11 22.09 22.41 21.85
CA ALA A 11 20.91 22.49 21.00
C ALA A 11 21.02 21.44 19.88
N ASN A 12 20.16 20.42 19.94
CA ASN A 12 20.05 19.42 18.87
C ASN A 12 18.79 19.72 18.04
N GLN A 13 18.94 19.71 16.71
CA GLN A 13 17.82 19.80 15.78
C GLN A 13 17.66 18.45 15.08
N LEU A 14 16.46 17.86 15.16
CA LEU A 14 16.12 16.70 14.34
C LEU A 14 15.93 17.16 12.90
N VAL A 15 16.79 16.68 12.00
CA VAL A 15 16.66 16.91 10.56
C VAL A 15 16.03 15.66 9.95
N PRO A 16 14.85 15.75 9.32
CA PRO A 16 14.28 14.64 8.59
C PRO A 16 15.23 14.21 7.47
N TYR A 17 15.52 12.92 7.37
CA TYR A 17 16.19 12.34 6.20
C TYR A 17 15.20 12.34 5.03
N GLY A 18 15.09 13.47 4.34
CA GLY A 18 14.35 13.63 3.09
C GLY A 18 15.24 13.49 1.87
N ASP A 19 14.64 13.63 0.68
CA ASP A 19 15.31 13.48 -0.62
C ASP A 19 16.47 14.48 -0.88
N GLN A 20 16.67 15.43 0.04
CA GLN A 20 17.75 16.42 0.01
C GLN A 20 19.12 15.80 0.34
N ILE A 21 19.15 14.63 0.99
CA ILE A 21 20.38 13.92 1.32
C ILE A 21 20.53 12.75 0.35
N ALA A 22 21.63 12.74 -0.41
CA ALA A 22 21.90 11.66 -1.34
C ALA A 22 22.14 10.34 -0.61
N ASP A 23 21.55 9.25 -1.15
CA ASP A 23 21.82 7.90 -0.68
C ASP A 23 23.31 7.55 -0.78
N ASP A 24 23.82 6.82 0.21
CA ASP A 24 25.16 6.23 0.12
C ASP A 24 25.23 5.23 -1.05
N PRO A 25 26.16 5.37 -2.00
CA PRO A 25 26.26 4.49 -3.16
C PRO A 25 26.39 3.00 -2.83
N LYS A 26 27.06 2.63 -1.73
CA LYS A 26 27.24 1.23 -1.33
C LYS A 26 25.93 0.65 -0.79
N VAL A 27 25.24 1.39 0.08
CA VAL A 27 23.94 0.96 0.63
C VAL A 27 22.90 0.83 -0.48
N LYS A 28 22.92 1.78 -1.42
CA LYS A 28 22.06 1.74 -2.62
C LYS A 28 22.33 0.49 -3.46
N ALA A 29 23.59 0.18 -3.74
CA ALA A 29 23.97 -1.03 -4.48
C ALA A 29 23.51 -2.31 -3.79
N MET A 30 23.71 -2.43 -2.48
CA MET A 30 23.26 -3.58 -1.69
C MET A 30 21.73 -3.76 -1.76
N THR A 31 20.99 -2.65 -1.68
CA THR A 31 19.52 -2.67 -1.75
C THR A 31 19.04 -3.06 -3.14
N SER A 32 19.69 -2.58 -4.20
CA SER A 32 19.38 -2.97 -5.58
C SER A 32 19.63 -4.46 -5.80
N GLU A 33 20.78 -4.99 -5.37
CA GLU A 33 21.10 -6.41 -5.50
C GLU A 33 20.09 -7.30 -4.74
N TYR A 34 19.68 -6.88 -3.55
CA TYR A 34 18.64 -7.56 -2.78
C TYR A 34 17.30 -7.58 -3.53
N ASN A 35 16.88 -6.44 -4.07
CA ASN A 35 15.63 -6.32 -4.84
C ASN A 35 15.66 -7.19 -6.11
N GLU A 36 16.80 -7.26 -6.81
CA GLU A 36 17.00 -8.12 -7.98
C GLU A 36 16.89 -9.60 -7.62
N LYS A 37 17.49 -10.03 -6.51
CA LYS A 37 17.34 -11.40 -6.01
C LYS A 37 15.89 -11.75 -5.67
N LEU A 38 15.14 -10.83 -5.07
CA LEU A 38 13.71 -11.03 -4.85
C LEU A 38 12.94 -11.13 -6.17
N ALA A 39 13.29 -10.29 -7.16
CA ALA A 39 12.69 -10.38 -8.48
C ALA A 39 12.97 -11.73 -9.13
N ASP A 40 14.20 -12.25 -9.09
CA ASP A 40 14.49 -13.60 -9.63
C ASP A 40 13.65 -14.70 -8.96
N LEU A 41 13.48 -14.63 -7.63
CA LEU A 41 12.69 -15.59 -6.86
C LEU A 41 11.18 -15.55 -7.17
N TYR A 42 10.62 -14.36 -7.42
CA TYR A 42 9.17 -14.15 -7.48
C TYR A 42 8.63 -13.71 -8.85
N ALA A 43 9.47 -13.18 -9.73
CA ALA A 43 9.13 -12.79 -11.11
C ALA A 43 9.15 -13.96 -12.09
N GLY A 44 9.28 -15.21 -11.60
CA GLY A 44 9.20 -16.43 -12.40
C GLY A 44 7.91 -16.52 -13.25
N PRO A 45 7.65 -17.66 -13.94
CA PRO A 45 6.57 -17.78 -14.95
C PRO A 45 5.15 -17.44 -14.47
N ALA A 46 4.96 -17.17 -13.17
CA ALA A 46 3.81 -16.45 -12.63
C ALA A 46 3.54 -15.10 -13.33
N GLU A 47 4.54 -14.46 -13.94
CA GLU A 47 4.30 -13.23 -14.68
C GLU A 47 3.57 -13.41 -16.02
N THR A 48 3.62 -14.63 -16.57
CA THR A 48 3.00 -15.02 -17.83
C THR A 48 1.92 -16.08 -17.64
N ALA A 49 1.81 -16.67 -16.45
CA ALA A 49 0.78 -17.65 -16.12
C ALA A 49 -0.60 -17.00 -16.13
N GLN A 50 -1.50 -17.59 -16.91
CA GLN A 50 -2.90 -17.18 -16.99
C GLN A 50 -3.54 -17.10 -15.60
N THR A 51 -4.33 -16.04 -15.44
CA THR A 51 -5.14 -15.74 -14.26
C THR A 51 -5.94 -16.96 -13.81
N SER A 52 -5.77 -17.30 -12.54
CA SER A 52 -6.65 -18.13 -11.74
C SER A 52 -8.11 -17.71 -11.82
N ALA A 53 -9.03 -18.50 -12.35
CA ALA A 53 -10.46 -18.21 -12.43
C ALA A 53 -11.15 -18.00 -11.06
N ASN A 54 -10.43 -18.13 -9.93
CA ASN A 54 -11.01 -18.23 -8.58
C ASN A 54 -10.79 -17.00 -7.66
N VAL A 55 -10.29 -15.87 -8.16
CA VAL A 55 -10.26 -14.63 -7.33
C VAL A 55 -11.64 -13.98 -7.33
N ALA A 56 -12.46 -14.33 -6.34
CA ALA A 56 -13.84 -13.89 -6.24
C ALA A 56 -14.00 -12.40 -5.94
N LEU A 57 -13.05 -11.80 -5.22
CA LEU A 57 -13.16 -10.44 -4.67
C LEU A 57 -12.10 -9.51 -5.26
N ARG A 58 -12.42 -8.98 -6.45
CA ARG A 58 -11.61 -8.01 -7.19
C ARG A 58 -12.52 -6.87 -7.63
N VAL A 59 -11.99 -5.66 -7.80
CA VAL A 59 -12.78 -4.46 -8.10
C VAL A 59 -13.79 -4.61 -9.24
N THR A 60 -13.52 -5.44 -10.26
CA THR A 60 -14.43 -5.66 -11.39
C THR A 60 -15.77 -6.25 -10.98
N VAL A 61 -15.87 -6.95 -9.85
CA VAL A 61 -17.14 -7.53 -9.37
C VAL A 61 -18.05 -6.47 -8.73
N CYS A 62 -17.49 -5.32 -8.32
CA CYS A 62 -18.24 -4.22 -7.74
C CYS A 62 -18.88 -3.33 -8.81
N GLU A 63 -18.24 -3.20 -9.98
CA GLU A 63 -18.60 -2.25 -11.03
C GLU A 63 -20.04 -2.36 -11.56
N PRO A 64 -20.63 -3.56 -11.76
CA PRO A 64 -21.99 -3.67 -12.28
C PRO A 64 -23.05 -2.97 -11.41
N CYS A 65 -22.84 -2.92 -10.10
CA CYS A 65 -23.75 -2.28 -9.14
C CYS A 65 -23.25 -0.91 -8.64
N HIS A 66 -21.94 -0.71 -8.62
CA HIS A 66 -21.27 0.46 -8.03
C HIS A 66 -20.37 1.20 -9.03
N SER A 67 -20.89 1.43 -10.24
CA SER A 67 -20.10 1.98 -11.36
C SER A 67 -19.52 3.37 -11.07
N SER A 68 -20.26 4.25 -10.38
CA SER A 68 -19.76 5.58 -10.00
C SER A 68 -18.63 5.51 -8.98
N GLN A 69 -18.74 4.62 -7.99
CA GLN A 69 -17.71 4.43 -6.98
C GLN A 69 -16.45 3.81 -7.58
N VAL A 70 -16.59 2.80 -8.46
CA VAL A 70 -15.46 2.22 -9.17
C VAL A 70 -14.78 3.26 -10.07
N LYS A 71 -15.55 4.13 -10.73
CA LYS A 71 -14.98 5.25 -11.51
C LYS A 71 -14.17 6.21 -10.64
N ALA A 72 -14.68 6.58 -9.46
CA ALA A 72 -13.95 7.43 -8.51
C ALA A 72 -12.66 6.75 -8.03
N TRP A 73 -12.74 5.46 -7.65
CA TRP A 73 -11.58 4.67 -7.24
C TRP A 73 -10.51 4.61 -8.33
N ARG A 74 -10.88 4.33 -9.60
CA ARG A 74 -9.94 4.25 -10.73
C ARG A 74 -9.14 5.53 -10.93
N ALA A 75 -9.71 6.69 -10.59
CA ALA A 75 -9.05 7.99 -10.71
C ALA A 75 -8.14 8.33 -9.51
N SER A 76 -8.12 7.49 -8.47
CA SER A 76 -7.36 7.74 -7.25
C SER A 76 -5.95 7.15 -7.28
N ASP A 77 -5.07 7.65 -6.40
CA ASP A 77 -3.74 7.09 -6.19
C ASP A 77 -3.79 5.63 -5.68
N HIS A 78 -4.85 5.28 -4.94
CA HIS A 78 -5.06 3.92 -4.45
C HIS A 78 -5.21 2.89 -5.58
N ALA A 79 -5.78 3.26 -6.72
CA ALA A 79 -5.86 2.39 -7.90
C ALA A 79 -4.53 2.22 -8.63
N ASN A 80 -3.51 3.02 -8.30
CA ASN A 80 -2.17 2.97 -8.89
C ASN A 80 -1.10 2.54 -7.87
N ALA A 81 -1.48 2.20 -6.63
CA ALA A 81 -0.55 1.98 -5.53
C ALA A 81 0.50 0.90 -5.83
N TYR A 82 0.15 -0.21 -6.48
CA TYR A 82 1.14 -1.25 -6.77
C TYR A 82 2.21 -0.78 -7.75
N ASN A 83 1.84 0.08 -8.71
CA ASN A 83 2.77 0.59 -9.71
C ASN A 83 3.89 1.43 -9.09
N THR A 84 3.61 2.14 -7.98
CA THR A 84 4.64 2.90 -7.27
C THR A 84 5.73 2.00 -6.68
N LEU A 85 5.38 0.74 -6.36
CA LEU A 85 6.37 -0.25 -5.93
C LEU A 85 7.23 -0.74 -7.09
N VAL A 86 6.62 -1.01 -8.24
CA VAL A 86 7.33 -1.43 -9.45
C VAL A 86 8.39 -0.40 -9.85
N GLN A 87 8.02 0.89 -9.85
CA GLN A 87 8.94 1.99 -10.15
C GLN A 87 10.14 2.09 -9.21
N LYS A 88 10.01 1.56 -7.98
CA LYS A 88 11.06 1.54 -6.96
C LYS A 88 11.71 0.16 -6.76
N SER A 89 11.36 -0.82 -7.60
CA SER A 89 11.78 -2.22 -7.46
C SER A 89 11.44 -2.82 -6.08
N LYS A 90 10.26 -2.49 -5.53
CA LYS A 90 9.75 -2.94 -4.21
C LYS A 90 8.51 -3.82 -4.30
N GLN A 91 8.10 -4.22 -5.50
CA GLN A 91 6.87 -4.98 -5.75
C GLN A 91 6.88 -6.41 -5.18
N TYR A 92 8.01 -6.89 -4.66
CA TYR A 92 8.15 -8.18 -3.99
C TYR A 92 8.46 -8.06 -2.50
N ASP A 93 8.48 -6.84 -1.94
CA ASP A 93 8.73 -6.61 -0.51
C ASP A 93 7.42 -6.78 0.28
N PRO A 94 7.29 -7.79 1.17
CA PRO A 94 6.09 -8.01 1.96
C PRO A 94 5.67 -6.80 2.81
N LYS A 95 6.63 -5.98 3.26
CA LYS A 95 6.34 -4.77 4.06
C LYS A 95 5.65 -3.69 3.21
N CYS A 96 5.96 -3.63 1.92
CA CYS A 96 5.33 -2.71 0.98
C CYS A 96 3.99 -3.26 0.47
N LEU A 97 3.93 -4.56 0.19
CA LEU A 97 2.73 -5.24 -0.31
C LEU A 97 1.56 -5.13 0.66
N ALA A 98 1.82 -5.10 1.98
CA ALA A 98 0.81 -4.90 3.02
C ALA A 98 -0.08 -3.65 2.82
N CYS A 99 0.45 -2.60 2.18
CA CYS A 99 -0.25 -1.33 1.99
C CYS A 99 -0.52 -0.97 0.52
N HIS A 100 0.11 -1.65 -0.44
CA HIS A 100 -0.03 -1.35 -1.86
C HIS A 100 -0.80 -2.43 -2.64
N THR A 101 -1.37 -3.40 -1.92
CA THR A 101 -2.25 -4.45 -2.46
C THR A 101 -3.46 -4.63 -1.58
N THR A 102 -4.43 -5.41 -2.06
CA THR A 102 -5.66 -5.67 -1.34
C THR A 102 -5.54 -6.92 -0.50
N ARG A 103 -5.77 -6.78 0.81
CA ARG A 103 -5.85 -7.90 1.76
C ARG A 103 -4.59 -8.78 1.82
N PHE A 104 -3.38 -8.23 1.65
CA PHE A 104 -2.14 -9.00 1.72
C PHE A 104 -2.05 -9.87 2.98
N GLY A 105 -1.68 -11.14 2.80
CA GLY A 105 -1.54 -12.09 3.91
C GLY A 105 -2.85 -12.52 4.58
N GLN A 106 -4.01 -12.13 4.05
CA GLN A 106 -5.32 -12.57 4.52
C GLN A 106 -5.89 -13.66 3.59
N PRO A 107 -6.84 -14.49 4.06
CA PRO A 107 -7.56 -15.42 3.21
C PRO A 107 -8.20 -14.70 2.01
N GLU A 108 -8.02 -15.29 0.83
CA GLU A 108 -8.49 -14.78 -0.46
C GLU A 108 -7.98 -13.35 -0.79
N GLY A 109 -6.87 -12.94 -0.18
CA GLY A 109 -6.21 -11.67 -0.44
C GLY A 109 -4.97 -11.79 -1.33
N PHE A 110 -4.30 -10.67 -1.59
CA PHE A 110 -3.10 -10.67 -2.44
C PHE A 110 -2.02 -11.59 -1.86
N SER A 111 -1.41 -12.38 -2.72
CA SER A 111 -0.14 -13.03 -2.49
C SER A 111 0.70 -12.91 -3.78
N MET A 112 1.92 -13.43 -3.80
CA MET A 112 2.80 -13.29 -4.95
C MET A 112 2.46 -14.27 -6.10
N LYS A 113 1.29 -14.92 -6.09
CA LYS A 113 0.87 -15.82 -7.17
C LYS A 113 0.29 -15.02 -8.33
N ALA A 114 0.56 -15.46 -9.55
CA ALA A 114 0.10 -14.86 -10.82
C ALA A 114 -1.38 -14.43 -10.85
N GLN A 115 -2.21 -15.16 -10.11
CA GLN A 115 -3.67 -15.05 -10.13
C GLN A 115 -4.16 -13.87 -9.27
N GLU A 116 -3.39 -13.50 -8.25
CA GLU A 116 -3.71 -12.38 -7.36
C GLU A 116 -3.26 -11.05 -7.95
N ARG A 117 -2.80 -11.02 -9.21
CA ARG A 117 -2.59 -9.78 -9.95
C ARG A 117 -3.85 -8.90 -9.98
N GLU A 118 -5.02 -9.52 -9.98
CA GLU A 118 -6.32 -8.84 -9.86
C GLU A 118 -6.53 -8.14 -8.51
N LEU A 119 -5.71 -8.44 -7.49
CA LEU A 119 -5.71 -7.84 -6.15
C LEU A 119 -4.58 -6.83 -5.96
N ARG A 120 -3.84 -6.49 -7.02
CA ARG A 120 -2.92 -5.36 -7.01
C ARG A 120 -3.70 -4.09 -6.70
N ASN A 121 -3.01 -3.12 -6.10
CA ASN A 121 -3.57 -1.84 -5.68
C ASN A 121 -4.46 -1.94 -4.44
N VAL A 122 -4.80 -0.79 -3.85
CA VAL A 122 -5.67 -0.70 -2.69
C VAL A 122 -7.11 -0.61 -3.19
N GLN A 123 -7.86 -1.71 -3.11
CA GLN A 123 -9.22 -1.82 -3.65
C GLN A 123 -10.29 -1.64 -2.57
N CYS A 124 -11.56 -1.86 -2.97
CA CYS A 124 -12.75 -1.69 -2.15
C CYS A 124 -12.61 -2.34 -0.77
N GLU A 125 -12.16 -3.58 -0.72
CA GLU A 125 -12.08 -4.41 0.47
C GLU A 125 -11.00 -3.96 1.46
N SER A 126 -10.04 -3.14 1.02
CA SER A 126 -9.06 -2.51 1.92
C SER A 126 -9.73 -1.52 2.88
N CYS A 127 -10.85 -0.92 2.47
CA CYS A 127 -11.60 0.05 3.27
C CYS A 127 -12.95 -0.53 3.78
N HIS A 128 -13.72 -1.11 2.87
CA HIS A 128 -15.09 -1.55 3.10
C HIS A 128 -15.20 -2.92 3.76
N GLY A 129 -14.07 -3.63 3.91
CA GLY A 129 -14.00 -4.97 4.48
C GLY A 129 -14.34 -6.06 3.46
N TYR A 130 -14.36 -7.30 3.94
CA TYR A 130 -14.54 -8.48 3.10
C TYR A 130 -15.99 -8.60 2.61
N ALA A 131 -16.23 -8.48 1.30
CA ALA A 131 -17.56 -8.32 0.72
C ALA A 131 -18.25 -9.63 0.27
N LYS A 132 -17.76 -10.82 0.67
CA LYS A 132 -18.31 -12.12 0.22
C LYS A 132 -19.82 -12.26 0.47
N ASP A 133 -20.27 -11.87 1.65
CA ASP A 133 -21.70 -11.92 2.04
C ASP A 133 -22.53 -10.88 1.29
N HIS A 134 -21.93 -9.73 0.97
CA HIS A 134 -22.56 -8.70 0.17
C HIS A 134 -22.80 -9.19 -1.26
N LEU A 135 -21.81 -9.83 -1.88
CA LEU A 135 -21.93 -10.36 -3.24
C LEU A 135 -22.90 -11.53 -3.35
N SER A 136 -22.92 -12.44 -2.37
CA SER A 136 -23.73 -13.67 -2.44
C SER A 136 -25.17 -13.51 -1.95
N GLY A 137 -25.42 -12.57 -1.02
CA GLY A 137 -26.73 -12.45 -0.36
C GLY A 137 -27.23 -11.02 -0.18
N GLY A 138 -26.57 -10.02 -0.77
CA GLY A 138 -26.99 -8.62 -0.70
C GLY A 138 -26.91 -8.00 0.70
N LYS A 139 -26.18 -8.64 1.64
CA LYS A 139 -25.97 -8.07 2.98
C LYS A 139 -25.20 -6.75 2.89
N PRO A 140 -25.35 -5.83 3.85
CA PRO A 140 -24.50 -4.65 3.92
C PRO A 140 -23.01 -5.02 3.99
N ILE A 141 -22.17 -4.23 3.33
CA ILE A 141 -20.72 -4.31 3.52
C ILE A 141 -20.35 -4.00 4.98
N PRO A 142 -19.27 -4.59 5.53
CA PRO A 142 -18.88 -4.39 6.92
C PRO A 142 -18.66 -2.92 7.31
N ASN A 143 -17.98 -2.15 6.45
CA ASN A 143 -17.66 -0.75 6.72
C ASN A 143 -18.23 0.14 5.62
N ILE A 144 -19.46 0.64 5.79
CA ILE A 144 -20.07 1.58 4.82
C ILE A 144 -19.33 2.92 4.83
N LYS A 145 -18.92 3.39 6.01
CA LYS A 145 -18.14 4.62 6.22
C LYS A 145 -16.85 4.26 6.94
N PRO A 146 -15.76 4.01 6.22
CA PRO A 146 -14.47 3.71 6.82
C PRO A 146 -14.02 4.82 7.79
N GLY A 147 -13.67 4.44 9.02
CA GLY A 147 -13.09 5.36 10.00
C GLY A 147 -11.61 5.64 9.75
N LYS A 148 -11.10 6.74 10.30
CA LYS A 148 -9.70 7.18 10.12
C LYS A 148 -8.67 6.12 10.50
N ASP A 149 -8.96 5.30 11.51
CA ASP A 149 -8.03 4.29 12.04
C ASP A 149 -7.64 3.24 10.98
N LEU A 150 -8.50 3.05 9.97
CA LEU A 150 -8.19 2.16 8.86
C LEU A 150 -7.12 2.75 7.93
N CYS A 151 -7.16 4.06 7.72
CA CYS A 151 -6.17 4.79 6.94
C CYS A 151 -4.80 4.75 7.63
N LEU A 152 -4.79 4.91 8.96
CA LEU A 152 -3.58 4.91 9.78
C LEU A 152 -2.86 3.56 9.86
N LYS A 153 -3.44 2.47 9.32
CA LYS A 153 -2.71 1.20 9.16
C LYS A 153 -1.59 1.30 8.12
N CYS A 154 -1.70 2.22 7.18
CA CYS A 154 -0.74 2.43 6.10
C CYS A 154 -0.16 3.84 6.07
N HIS A 155 -0.98 4.83 6.40
CA HIS A 155 -0.56 6.22 6.52
C HIS A 155 -0.16 6.54 7.96
N THR A 156 0.91 5.92 8.42
CA THR A 156 1.51 6.14 9.74
C THR A 156 2.43 7.36 9.72
N SER A 157 2.75 7.91 10.88
CA SER A 157 3.63 9.09 11.00
C SER A 157 5.05 8.88 10.45
N ASP A 158 5.55 7.65 10.45
CA ASP A 158 6.86 7.29 9.88
C ASP A 158 6.85 7.18 8.34
N ARG A 159 5.68 6.95 7.74
CA ARG A 159 5.53 6.77 6.28
C ARG A 159 4.96 7.99 5.58
N CYS A 160 4.02 8.66 6.25
CA CYS A 160 3.30 9.82 5.75
C CYS A 160 3.17 10.83 6.91
N PRO A 161 4.25 11.54 7.28
CA PRO A 161 4.26 12.45 8.43
C PRO A 161 3.15 13.51 8.39
N ASP A 162 2.82 13.99 7.19
CA ASP A 162 1.82 15.04 7.00
C ASP A 162 0.38 14.51 6.87
N PHE A 163 0.17 13.19 6.87
CA PHE A 163 -1.14 12.60 6.56
C PHE A 163 -2.24 13.02 7.54
N GLU A 164 -1.96 12.95 8.85
CA GLU A 164 -2.95 13.30 9.86
C GLU A 164 -3.29 14.79 9.85
N ALA A 165 -2.29 15.65 9.62
CA ALA A 165 -2.50 17.08 9.51
C ALA A 165 -3.38 17.44 8.28
N ASP A 166 -3.20 16.72 7.18
CA ASP A 166 -3.93 16.92 5.91
C ASP A 166 -5.13 15.97 5.74
N LEU A 167 -5.58 15.28 6.81
CA LEU A 167 -6.57 14.19 6.70
C LEU A 167 -7.83 14.60 5.93
N ALA A 168 -8.40 15.77 6.23
CA ALA A 168 -9.63 16.25 5.58
C ALA A 168 -9.46 16.39 4.05
N LYS A 169 -8.30 16.87 3.61
CA LYS A 169 -7.96 17.03 2.19
C LYS A 169 -7.79 15.68 1.50
N TYR A 170 -7.19 14.69 2.17
CA TYR A 170 -7.08 13.33 1.63
C TYR A 170 -8.43 12.61 1.55
N MET A 171 -9.30 12.81 2.54
CA MET A 171 -10.65 12.21 2.55
C MET A 171 -11.51 12.70 1.38
N GLU A 172 -11.40 13.97 0.98
CA GLU A 172 -12.14 14.48 -0.18
C GLU A 172 -11.68 13.85 -1.51
N LYS A 173 -10.43 13.37 -1.62
CA LYS A 173 -9.93 12.70 -2.83
C LYS A 173 -10.51 11.30 -3.05
N ILE A 174 -11.01 10.66 -2.00
CA ILE A 174 -11.48 9.26 -2.04
C ILE A 174 -13.00 9.14 -1.89
N LYS A 175 -13.69 10.27 -1.71
CA LYS A 175 -15.14 10.36 -1.49
C LYS A 175 -15.92 9.94 -2.75
N HIS A 176 -16.98 9.17 -2.53
CA HIS A 176 -17.85 8.62 -3.58
C HIS A 176 -19.22 8.20 -3.03
#